data_AF-A0A142XCK5-F1
#
_entry.id   AF-A0A142XCK5-F1
#
_cell.length_a   1.000
_cell.length_b   1.000
_cell.length_c   1.000
_cell.angle_alpha   90.00
_cell.angle_beta   90.00
_cell.angle_gamma   90.00
#
_symmetry.space_group_name_H-M   'P 1'
#
loop_
_entity.id
_entity.type
_entity.pdbx_description
1 polymer ?
#
loop_
_entity_poly.entity_id
_entity_poly.type
_entity_poly.pdbx_seq_one_letter_code
_entity_poly.pdbx_strand_id
1 'polypeptide(L)'
;MFRLAPYLAFCASFCGFLALPFGAGLVAQDLSVGVFFMLAVLSSEVFGIVLAGYASASKWSLFGGVREAAQVVSYEVPRAMCVVVPVCAAGTLNLNVVGAQQAGWLWNWNLFHDPFTFVAFFIFFITSTASCKRAPFDLAEAESELVAGFHTEYSGIRWSYFFLAEYGSMFAVSGLAALLFLGGWHTGFLPFEPSAPEHLGFWLGNLLNLIVFVGKCWVLVLVMIWVRWSFPRLRIDQVMMTCLKYFLPISCVLLVGVCLWQLLVPAIVALAVKYALAFVSVFVPLAVFASLFRSAGTAAAPAGQLPGAWGGQPSTLSGRR
;
A
#
# COMPACT_ATOMS: atom_id res chain seq x y z
N MET A 1 -21.48 -19.95 -13.19
CA MET A 1 -20.17 -19.66 -12.55
C MET A 1 -19.29 -18.78 -13.42
N PHE A 2 -18.93 -19.20 -14.64
CA PHE A 2 -18.02 -18.44 -15.53
C PHE A 2 -18.43 -16.98 -15.76
N ARG A 3 -19.72 -16.72 -16.05
CA ARG A 3 -20.22 -15.34 -16.23
C ARG A 3 -20.26 -14.52 -14.94
N LEU A 4 -20.43 -15.16 -13.79
CA LEU A 4 -20.72 -14.49 -12.51
C LEU A 4 -19.45 -14.08 -11.76
N ALA A 5 -18.37 -14.83 -11.95
CA ALA A 5 -17.09 -14.60 -11.27
C ALA A 5 -16.52 -13.18 -11.41
N PRO A 6 -16.47 -12.55 -12.61
CA PRO A 6 -15.95 -11.19 -12.74
C PRO A 6 -16.83 -10.15 -12.04
N TYR A 7 -18.15 -10.34 -12.04
CA TYR A 7 -19.08 -9.43 -11.36
C TYR A 7 -18.94 -9.51 -9.84
N LEU A 8 -18.67 -10.69 -9.27
CA LEU A 8 -18.38 -10.81 -7.84
C LEU A 8 -17.11 -10.06 -7.45
N ALA A 9 -16.02 -10.22 -8.20
CA ALA A 9 -14.77 -9.51 -7.94
C ALA A 9 -14.95 -7.99 -8.07
N PHE A 10 -15.69 -7.54 -9.09
CA PHE A 10 -16.03 -6.13 -9.30
C PHE A 10 -16.85 -5.57 -8.15
N CYS A 11 -17.96 -6.20 -7.78
CA CYS A 11 -18.81 -5.74 -6.68
C CYS A 11 -18.03 -5.70 -5.36
N ALA A 12 -17.23 -6.74 -5.06
CA ALA A 12 -16.40 -6.77 -3.86
C ALA A 12 -15.44 -5.57 -3.79
N SER A 13 -14.72 -5.26 -4.88
CA SER A 13 -13.79 -4.12 -4.90
C SER A 13 -14.51 -2.77 -4.76
N PHE A 14 -15.61 -2.57 -5.52
CA PHE A 14 -16.31 -1.29 -5.55
C PHE A 14 -17.17 -1.01 -4.31
N CYS A 15 -17.67 -2.06 -3.63
CA CYS A 15 -18.38 -1.88 -2.36
C CYS A 15 -17.50 -1.27 -1.26
N GLY A 16 -16.17 -1.42 -1.34
CA GLY A 16 -15.26 -0.77 -0.39
C GLY A 16 -15.38 0.76 -0.42
N PHE A 17 -15.59 1.35 -1.60
CA PHE A 17 -15.69 2.81 -1.74
C PHE A 17 -16.88 3.44 -0.99
N LEU A 18 -17.86 2.63 -0.56
CA LEU A 18 -18.99 3.11 0.24
C LEU A 18 -18.55 3.73 1.57
N ALA A 19 -17.58 3.12 2.22
CA ALA A 19 -17.11 3.50 3.55
C ALA A 19 -15.91 4.46 3.53
N LEU A 20 -15.40 4.79 2.33
CA LEU A 20 -14.15 5.51 2.15
C LEU A 20 -14.41 7.03 2.09
N PRO A 21 -14.02 7.81 3.12
CA PRO A 21 -14.18 9.25 3.11
C PRO A 21 -13.15 9.91 2.18
N PHE A 22 -13.63 10.82 1.35
CA PHE A 22 -12.81 11.61 0.42
C PHE A 22 -12.45 12.99 0.96
N GLY A 23 -13.06 13.41 2.06
CA GLY A 23 -12.88 14.71 2.70
C GLY A 23 -13.71 14.81 3.98
N ALA A 24 -13.68 15.96 4.64
CA ALA A 24 -14.41 16.20 5.88
C ALA A 24 -15.93 16.07 5.66
N GLY A 25 -16.51 14.94 6.10
CA GLY A 25 -17.93 14.61 5.88
C GLY A 25 -18.29 14.21 4.44
N LEU A 26 -17.31 14.12 3.53
CA LEU A 26 -17.51 13.62 2.16
C LEU A 26 -17.33 12.10 2.13
N VAL A 27 -18.33 11.39 2.62
CA VAL A 27 -18.39 9.93 2.61
C VAL A 27 -19.73 9.49 2.03
N ALA A 28 -19.76 8.41 1.25
CA ALA A 28 -21.01 7.91 0.69
C ALA A 28 -21.95 7.41 1.79
N GLN A 29 -21.42 6.64 2.74
CA GLN A 29 -22.14 6.31 3.95
C GLN A 29 -21.21 6.25 5.16
N ASP A 30 -21.56 7.02 6.19
CA ASP A 30 -20.80 7.06 7.43
C ASP A 30 -21.11 5.81 8.28
N LEU A 31 -20.09 4.96 8.48
CA LEU A 31 -20.16 3.72 9.24
C LEU A 31 -19.37 3.86 10.53
N SER A 32 -20.02 3.55 11.65
CA SER A 32 -19.34 3.40 12.95
C SER A 32 -18.24 2.33 12.92
N VAL A 33 -18.38 1.33 12.04
CA VAL A 33 -17.45 0.21 11.86
C VAL A 33 -16.78 0.22 10.47
N GLY A 34 -16.49 1.41 9.93
CA GLY A 34 -16.00 1.60 8.55
C GLY A 34 -14.72 0.83 8.23
N VAL A 35 -13.74 0.81 9.15
CA VAL A 35 -12.48 0.06 8.96
C VAL A 35 -12.73 -1.45 8.81
N PHE A 36 -13.57 -2.02 9.67
CA PHE A 36 -13.90 -3.44 9.63
C PHE A 36 -14.66 -3.80 8.36
N PHE A 37 -15.63 -2.98 7.97
CA PHE A 37 -16.38 -3.15 6.72
C PHE A 37 -15.45 -3.18 5.50
N MET A 38 -14.49 -2.25 5.43
CA MET A 38 -13.49 -2.21 4.36
C MET A 38 -12.67 -3.49 4.27
N LEU A 39 -12.17 -3.99 5.40
CA LEU A 39 -11.41 -5.23 5.44
C LEU A 39 -12.23 -6.43 4.96
N ALA A 40 -13.48 -6.56 5.43
CA ALA A 40 -14.36 -7.67 5.09
C ALA A 40 -14.80 -7.66 3.62
N VAL A 41 -15.07 -6.49 3.06
CA VAL A 41 -15.52 -6.36 1.68
C VAL A 41 -14.35 -6.59 0.70
N LEU A 42 -13.18 -6.02 0.99
CA LEU A 42 -11.99 -6.22 0.15
C LEU A 42 -11.48 -7.67 0.18
N SER A 43 -11.71 -8.44 1.25
CA SER A 43 -11.34 -9.86 1.27
C SER A 43 -12.30 -10.77 0.52
N SER A 44 -13.56 -10.34 0.35
CA SER A 44 -14.53 -11.09 -0.45
C SER A 44 -14.17 -11.18 -1.95
N GLU A 45 -13.23 -10.36 -2.42
CA GLU A 45 -12.69 -10.40 -3.79
C GLU A 45 -12.12 -11.79 -4.14
N VAL A 46 -11.53 -12.50 -3.16
CA VAL A 46 -10.94 -13.84 -3.35
C VAL A 46 -11.96 -14.84 -3.89
N PHE A 47 -13.22 -14.74 -3.46
CA PHE A 47 -14.26 -15.65 -3.94
C PHE A 47 -14.49 -15.53 -5.44
N GLY A 48 -14.44 -14.31 -5.98
CA GLY A 48 -14.59 -14.07 -7.43
C GLY A 48 -13.51 -14.76 -8.24
N ILE A 49 -12.30 -14.83 -7.70
CA ILE A 49 -11.12 -15.32 -8.39
C ILE A 49 -11.02 -16.84 -8.33
N VAL A 50 -11.32 -17.43 -7.18
CA VAL A 50 -11.45 -18.89 -7.05
C VAL A 50 -12.53 -19.42 -8.00
N LEU A 51 -13.68 -18.73 -8.05
CA LEU A 51 -14.75 -19.05 -8.99
C LEU A 51 -14.31 -18.89 -10.45
N ALA A 52 -13.50 -17.87 -10.77
CA ALA A 52 -12.95 -17.67 -12.10
C ALA A 52 -12.04 -18.82 -12.50
N GLY A 53 -11.07 -19.17 -11.65
CA GLY A 53 -10.14 -20.28 -11.90
C GLY A 53 -10.84 -21.62 -12.09
N TYR A 54 -11.87 -21.92 -11.27
CA TYR A 54 -12.66 -23.15 -11.40
C TYR A 54 -13.56 -23.15 -12.64
N ALA A 55 -14.22 -22.04 -12.93
CA ALA A 55 -15.18 -21.96 -14.02
C ALA A 55 -14.53 -21.95 -15.41
N SER A 56 -13.25 -21.59 -15.51
CA SER A 56 -12.46 -21.59 -16.73
C SER A 56 -12.21 -23.00 -17.30
N ALA A 57 -12.50 -24.08 -16.57
CA ALA A 57 -12.39 -25.46 -17.05
C ALA A 57 -11.00 -25.85 -17.65
N SER A 58 -9.95 -25.13 -17.26
CA SER A 58 -8.57 -25.39 -17.65
C SER A 58 -7.73 -25.72 -16.41
N LYS A 59 -6.82 -26.69 -16.52
CA LYS A 59 -5.96 -27.11 -15.41
C LYS A 59 -5.05 -25.96 -14.94
N TRP A 60 -4.56 -25.15 -15.87
CA TRP A 60 -3.64 -24.04 -15.59
C TRP A 60 -4.35 -22.87 -14.89
N SER A 61 -5.56 -22.51 -15.34
CA SER A 61 -6.36 -21.46 -14.72
C SER A 61 -6.79 -21.84 -13.30
N LEU A 62 -7.11 -23.11 -13.07
CA LEU A 62 -7.44 -23.62 -11.74
C LEU A 62 -6.23 -23.51 -10.80
N PHE A 63 -5.04 -23.92 -11.24
CA PHE A 63 -3.82 -23.75 -10.43
C PHE A 63 -3.49 -22.28 -10.14
N GLY A 64 -3.71 -21.38 -11.10
CA GLY A 64 -3.58 -19.94 -10.89
C GLY A 64 -4.51 -19.43 -9.80
N GLY A 65 -5.82 -19.75 -9.89
CA GLY A 65 -6.81 -19.32 -8.91
C GLY A 65 -6.57 -19.88 -7.50
N VAL A 66 -6.13 -21.14 -7.37
CA VAL A 66 -5.82 -21.74 -6.05
C VAL A 66 -4.58 -21.10 -5.43
N ARG A 67 -3.53 -20.85 -6.21
CA ARG A 67 -2.29 -20.18 -5.72
C ARG A 67 -2.59 -18.78 -5.21
N GLU A 68 -3.41 -18.05 -5.95
CA GLU A 68 -3.83 -16.72 -5.58
C GLU A 68 -4.66 -16.70 -4.30
N ALA A 69 -5.64 -17.59 -4.20
CA ALA A 69 -6.48 -17.68 -3.03
C ALA A 69 -5.65 -17.99 -1.78
N ALA A 70 -4.70 -18.92 -1.88
CA ALA A 70 -3.78 -19.23 -0.79
C ALA A 70 -2.96 -17.99 -0.36
N GLN A 71 -2.47 -17.20 -1.32
CA GLN A 71 -1.72 -15.99 -1.04
C GLN A 71 -2.60 -14.90 -0.41
N VAL A 72 -3.71 -14.51 -1.06
CA VAL A 72 -4.52 -13.37 -0.60
C VAL A 72 -5.09 -13.64 0.79
N VAL A 73 -5.57 -14.86 1.05
CA VAL A 73 -6.06 -15.26 2.38
C VAL A 73 -4.94 -15.22 3.43
N SER A 74 -3.74 -15.68 3.09
CA SER A 74 -2.61 -15.67 4.05
C SER A 74 -2.20 -14.26 4.42
N TYR A 75 -2.16 -13.35 3.45
CA TYR A 75 -1.76 -11.96 3.64
C TYR A 75 -2.86 -11.09 4.27
N GLU A 76 -4.10 -11.57 4.31
CA GLU A 76 -5.22 -10.86 4.93
C GLU A 76 -5.04 -10.70 6.44
N VAL A 77 -4.61 -11.76 7.13
CA VAL A 77 -4.40 -11.77 8.58
C VAL A 77 -3.38 -10.73 9.04
N PRO A 78 -2.12 -10.71 8.54
CA PRO A 78 -1.15 -9.69 8.94
C PRO A 78 -1.58 -8.28 8.52
N ARG A 79 -2.23 -8.13 7.36
CA ARG A 79 -2.78 -6.83 6.92
C ARG A 79 -3.83 -6.31 7.91
N ALA A 80 -4.76 -7.16 8.33
CA ALA A 80 -5.80 -6.81 9.31
C ALA A 80 -5.19 -6.44 10.67
N MET A 81 -4.20 -7.21 11.15
CA MET A 81 -3.48 -6.90 12.38
C MET A 81 -2.80 -5.53 12.32
N CYS A 82 -2.14 -5.19 11.21
CA CYS A 82 -1.53 -3.87 11.03
C CYS A 82 -2.55 -2.73 10.94
N VAL A 83 -3.78 -2.98 10.47
CA VAL A 83 -4.87 -2.00 10.47
C VAL A 83 -5.39 -1.72 11.89
N VAL A 84 -5.41 -2.72 12.75
CA VAL A 84 -5.86 -2.54 14.15
C VAL A 84 -4.90 -1.66 14.94
N VAL A 85 -3.60 -1.65 14.61
CA VAL A 85 -2.58 -0.84 15.31
C VAL A 85 -2.94 0.66 15.39
N PRO A 86 -3.16 1.39 14.27
CA PRO A 86 -3.59 2.79 14.34
C PRO A 86 -5.01 2.98 14.87
N VAL A 87 -5.90 1.98 14.74
CA VAL A 87 -7.25 2.02 15.32
C VAL A 87 -7.21 2.03 16.85
N CYS A 88 -6.30 1.26 17.46
CA CYS A 88 -6.08 1.31 18.91
C CYS A 88 -5.66 2.71 19.36
N ALA A 89 -4.80 3.40 18.59
CA ALA A 89 -4.39 4.78 18.89
C ALA A 89 -5.54 5.80 18.70
N ALA A 90 -6.37 5.63 17.68
CA ALA A 90 -7.50 6.52 17.40
C ALA A 90 -8.71 6.30 18.33
N GLY A 91 -8.84 5.10 18.92
CA GLY A 91 -9.95 4.73 19.80
C GLY A 91 -11.30 4.57 19.08
N THR A 92 -11.31 4.52 17.75
CA THR A 92 -12.55 4.44 16.93
C THR A 92 -12.32 3.68 15.63
N LEU A 93 -13.36 3.02 15.13
CA LEU A 93 -13.38 2.31 13.85
C LEU A 93 -14.01 3.15 12.72
N ASN A 94 -14.48 4.36 13.03
CA ASN A 94 -15.04 5.28 12.05
C ASN A 94 -13.90 6.01 11.32
N LEU A 95 -13.76 5.76 10.01
CA LEU A 95 -12.72 6.34 9.16
C LEU A 95 -12.75 7.87 9.07
N ASN A 96 -13.94 8.47 9.17
CA ASN A 96 -14.09 9.92 9.14
C ASN A 96 -13.53 10.54 10.43
N VAL A 97 -13.81 9.92 11.57
CA VAL A 97 -13.26 10.37 12.87
C VAL A 97 -11.75 10.16 12.93
N VAL A 98 -11.24 9.00 12.48
CA VAL A 98 -9.79 8.74 12.40
C VAL A 98 -9.10 9.79 11.54
N GLY A 99 -9.65 10.08 10.35
CA GLY A 99 -9.11 11.11 9.47
C GLY A 99 -9.05 12.48 10.15
N ALA A 100 -10.16 12.91 10.76
CA ALA A 100 -10.27 14.21 11.43
C ALA A 100 -9.33 14.38 12.63
N GLN A 101 -8.98 13.30 13.34
CA GLN A 101 -8.03 13.34 14.46
C GLN A 101 -6.60 13.68 14.01
N GLN A 102 -6.29 13.49 12.73
CA GLN A 102 -4.96 13.70 12.15
C GLN A 102 -4.76 15.09 11.55
N ALA A 103 -5.58 16.06 11.96
CA ALA A 103 -5.51 17.45 11.50
C ALA A 103 -4.22 18.17 11.92
N GLY A 104 -3.82 19.18 11.15
CA GLY A 104 -2.66 20.01 11.40
C GLY A 104 -1.40 19.53 10.66
N TRP A 105 -0.24 19.72 11.31
CA TRP A 105 1.07 19.49 10.68
C TRP A 105 1.37 18.00 10.42
N LEU A 106 2.31 17.72 9.50
CA LEU A 106 2.78 16.38 9.13
C LEU A 106 3.07 15.47 10.33
N TRP A 107 3.65 16.02 11.41
CA TRP A 107 4.00 15.29 12.63
C TRP A 107 2.77 14.70 13.33
N ASN A 108 1.56 15.24 13.10
CA ASN A 108 0.33 14.76 13.72
C ASN A 108 -0.30 13.54 13.02
N TRP A 109 0.30 13.06 11.93
CA TRP A 109 -0.15 11.85 11.28
C TRP A 109 0.11 10.62 12.16
N ASN A 110 -0.83 9.67 12.19
CA ASN A 110 -0.70 8.41 12.93
C ASN A 110 0.55 7.60 12.56
N LEU A 111 1.10 7.80 11.35
CA LEU A 111 2.39 7.25 10.94
C LEU A 111 3.51 7.56 11.95
N PHE A 112 3.49 8.74 12.57
CA PHE A 112 4.51 9.21 13.51
C PHE A 112 4.08 9.13 14.97
N HIS A 113 2.87 8.66 15.26
CA HIS A 113 2.38 8.59 16.64
C HIS A 113 3.28 7.70 17.51
N ASP A 114 3.52 6.47 17.05
CA ASP A 114 4.29 5.46 17.78
C ASP A 114 5.34 4.81 16.87
N PRO A 115 6.45 4.29 17.42
CA PRO A 115 7.41 3.51 16.63
C PRO A 115 6.75 2.25 16.03
N PHE A 116 5.74 1.70 16.72
CA PHE A 116 4.98 0.55 16.25
C PHE A 116 4.03 0.89 15.10
N THR A 117 3.37 2.06 15.12
CA THR A 117 2.51 2.50 14.00
C THR A 117 3.35 2.80 12.76
N PHE A 118 4.56 3.31 12.94
CA PHE A 118 5.52 3.52 11.85
C PHE A 118 5.88 2.21 11.14
N VAL A 119 6.27 1.17 11.89
CA VAL A 119 6.58 -0.14 11.30
C VAL A 119 5.32 -0.81 10.73
N ALA A 120 4.17 -0.65 11.41
CA ALA A 120 2.90 -1.19 10.94
C ALA A 120 2.50 -0.64 9.57
N PHE A 121 2.80 0.63 9.26
CA PHE A 121 2.54 1.19 7.93
C PHE A 121 3.29 0.45 6.82
N PHE A 122 4.59 0.16 6.99
CA PHE A 122 5.36 -0.54 5.96
C PHE A 122 4.88 -1.98 5.77
N ILE A 123 4.59 -2.69 6.86
CA ILE A 123 4.06 -4.06 6.77
C ILE A 123 2.66 -4.06 6.18
N PHE A 124 1.81 -3.11 6.57
CA PHE A 124 0.49 -2.91 5.98
C PHE A 124 0.62 -2.67 4.47
N PHE A 125 1.53 -1.79 4.03
CA PHE A 125 1.70 -1.47 2.61
C PHE A 125 2.22 -2.66 1.79
N ILE A 126 3.17 -3.44 2.33
CA ILE A 126 3.69 -4.64 1.67
C ILE A 126 2.60 -5.73 1.58
N THR A 127 1.91 -6.00 2.68
CA THR A 127 0.84 -7.01 2.72
C THR A 127 -0.37 -6.61 1.87
N SER A 128 -0.65 -5.31 1.80
CA SER A 128 -1.63 -4.71 0.88
C SER A 128 -1.27 -4.92 -0.59
N THR A 129 -0.01 -4.68 -0.95
CA THR A 129 0.49 -4.92 -2.32
C THR A 129 0.35 -6.40 -2.71
N ALA A 130 0.61 -7.31 -1.75
CA ALA A 130 0.40 -8.74 -1.95
C ALA A 130 -1.08 -9.11 -2.13
N SER A 131 -2.00 -8.44 -1.41
CA SER A 131 -3.44 -8.66 -1.58
C SER A 131 -3.99 -8.13 -2.91
N CYS A 132 -3.38 -7.09 -3.48
CA CYS A 132 -3.74 -6.56 -4.81
C CYS A 132 -3.06 -7.33 -5.97
N LYS A 133 -2.39 -8.45 -5.68
CA LYS A 133 -1.70 -9.33 -6.66
C LYS A 133 -0.75 -8.61 -7.60
N ARG A 134 -0.09 -7.56 -7.12
CA ARG A 134 0.92 -6.84 -7.93
C ARG A 134 2.31 -7.39 -7.69
N ALA A 135 3.10 -7.42 -8.76
CA ALA A 135 4.51 -7.76 -8.70
C ALA A 135 5.22 -6.94 -7.60
N PRO A 136 6.03 -7.57 -6.74
CA PRO A 136 6.63 -8.90 -6.85
C PRO A 136 5.74 -10.09 -6.40
N PHE A 137 4.52 -9.84 -5.93
CA PHE A 137 3.57 -10.83 -5.39
C PHE A 137 2.48 -11.24 -6.39
N ASP A 138 2.69 -11.02 -7.67
CA ASP A 138 1.83 -11.60 -8.69
C ASP A 138 2.21 -13.08 -8.84
N LEU A 139 1.49 -14.01 -8.21
CA LEU A 139 1.73 -15.45 -8.37
C LEU A 139 0.68 -16.13 -9.25
N ALA A 140 -0.43 -15.44 -9.50
CA ALA A 140 -1.60 -15.98 -10.17
C ALA A 140 -1.53 -15.74 -11.67
N GLU A 141 -1.15 -14.54 -12.12
CA GLU A 141 -1.07 -14.21 -13.54
C GLU A 141 0.18 -14.78 -14.21
N ALA A 142 1.06 -15.46 -13.46
CA ALA A 142 2.40 -15.83 -13.87
C ALA A 142 2.55 -16.33 -15.30
N GLU A 143 2.82 -15.41 -16.22
CA GLU A 143 2.91 -15.69 -17.66
C GLU A 143 3.94 -16.78 -17.98
N SER A 144 5.03 -16.82 -17.21
CA SER A 144 6.11 -17.80 -17.34
C SER A 144 5.75 -19.21 -16.84
N GLU A 145 4.74 -19.35 -15.97
CA GLU A 145 4.37 -20.63 -15.34
C GLU A 145 2.95 -21.10 -15.68
N LEU A 146 2.01 -20.17 -15.88
CA LEU A 146 0.56 -20.40 -15.97
C LEU A 146 -0.09 -19.60 -17.11
N VAL A 147 0.69 -19.03 -18.04
CA VAL A 147 0.26 -18.33 -19.29
C VAL A 147 -0.54 -17.03 -19.07
N ALA A 148 -1.44 -16.96 -18.07
CA ALA A 148 -2.06 -15.77 -17.48
C ALA A 148 -2.95 -16.11 -16.25
N GLY A 149 -2.88 -17.34 -15.71
CA GLY A 149 -3.68 -17.75 -14.56
C GLY A 149 -5.19 -17.80 -14.82
N PHE A 150 -5.98 -17.24 -13.90
CA PHE A 150 -7.44 -17.23 -13.99
C PHE A 150 -7.98 -16.35 -15.13
N HIS A 151 -7.18 -15.44 -15.70
CA HIS A 151 -7.56 -14.57 -16.81
C HIS A 151 -7.60 -15.26 -18.18
N THR A 152 -6.88 -16.37 -18.33
CA THR A 152 -6.62 -17.07 -19.61
C THR A 152 -7.84 -17.30 -20.49
N GLU A 153 -8.97 -17.72 -19.90
CA GLU A 153 -10.18 -18.07 -20.64
C GLU A 153 -11.16 -16.89 -20.78
N TYR A 154 -10.91 -15.78 -20.10
CA TYR A 154 -11.77 -14.60 -20.12
C TYR A 154 -11.38 -13.65 -21.26
N SER A 155 -12.38 -13.18 -22.01
CA SER A 155 -12.19 -12.24 -23.12
C SER A 155 -13.18 -11.08 -23.08
N GLY A 156 -12.81 -9.98 -23.77
CA GLY A 156 -13.63 -8.77 -23.91
C GLY A 156 -14.00 -8.15 -22.56
N ILE A 157 -15.28 -7.80 -22.40
CA ILE A 157 -15.76 -7.07 -21.21
C ILE A 157 -15.58 -7.82 -19.89
N ARG A 158 -15.65 -9.17 -19.91
CA ARG A 158 -15.52 -9.97 -18.68
C ARG A 158 -14.09 -9.97 -18.14
N TRP A 159 -13.11 -9.94 -19.05
CA TRP A 159 -11.72 -9.75 -18.69
C TRP A 159 -11.47 -8.34 -18.13
N SER A 160 -12.07 -7.32 -18.74
CA SER A 160 -11.96 -5.93 -18.27
C SER A 160 -12.47 -5.72 -16.84
N TYR A 161 -13.51 -6.43 -16.42
CA TYR A 161 -14.02 -6.34 -15.04
C TYR A 161 -13.01 -6.83 -13.99
N PHE A 162 -12.19 -7.84 -14.29
CA PHE A 162 -11.13 -8.27 -13.36
C PHE A 162 -10.06 -7.19 -13.20
N PHE A 163 -9.58 -6.62 -14.31
CA PHE A 163 -8.62 -5.52 -14.24
C PHE A 163 -9.19 -4.31 -13.50
N LEU A 164 -10.45 -3.96 -13.76
CA LEU A 164 -11.11 -2.86 -13.09
C LEU A 164 -11.27 -3.12 -11.58
N ALA A 165 -11.58 -4.36 -11.18
CA ALA A 165 -11.62 -4.77 -9.78
C ALA A 165 -10.24 -4.66 -9.09
N GLU A 166 -9.17 -5.15 -9.73
CA GLU A 166 -7.82 -5.09 -9.17
C GLU A 166 -7.32 -3.64 -9.03
N TYR A 167 -7.52 -2.80 -10.04
CA TYR A 167 -7.15 -1.38 -9.94
C TYR A 167 -8.03 -0.63 -8.93
N GLY A 168 -9.31 -0.98 -8.84
CA GLY A 168 -10.22 -0.47 -7.82
C GLY A 168 -9.73 -0.82 -6.41
N SER A 169 -9.28 -2.06 -6.18
CA SER A 169 -8.81 -2.50 -4.86
C SER A 169 -7.46 -1.89 -4.53
N MET A 170 -6.58 -1.69 -5.51
CA MET A 170 -5.33 -0.92 -5.34
C MET A 170 -5.60 0.49 -4.83
N PHE A 171 -6.58 1.19 -5.41
CA PHE A 171 -6.95 2.53 -4.95
C PHE A 171 -7.62 2.49 -3.57
N ALA A 172 -8.56 1.57 -3.33
CA ALA A 172 -9.26 1.45 -2.06
C ALA A 172 -8.31 1.16 -0.89
N VAL A 173 -7.35 0.25 -1.10
CA VAL A 173 -6.33 -0.08 -0.09
C VAL A 173 -5.35 1.07 0.12
N SER A 174 -4.98 1.79 -0.94
CA SER A 174 -4.18 3.03 -0.82
C SER A 174 -4.92 4.12 -0.06
N GLY A 175 -6.24 4.25 -0.25
CA GLY A 175 -7.09 5.15 0.51
C GLY A 175 -7.18 4.76 1.98
N LEU A 176 -7.28 3.47 2.29
CA LEU A 176 -7.22 2.98 3.67
C LEU A 176 -5.86 3.31 4.32
N ALA A 177 -4.75 3.14 3.59
CA ALA A 177 -3.42 3.53 4.06
C ALA A 177 -3.33 5.04 4.34
N ALA A 178 -3.86 5.85 3.41
CA ALA A 178 -3.85 7.30 3.52
C ALA A 178 -4.65 7.77 4.74
N LEU A 179 -5.84 7.20 4.96
CA LEU A 179 -6.69 7.52 6.10
C LEU A 179 -6.12 7.05 7.42
N LEU A 180 -5.62 5.83 7.52
CA LEU A 180 -5.17 5.29 8.80
C LEU A 180 -3.81 5.84 9.24
N PHE A 181 -2.91 6.14 8.30
CA PHE A 181 -1.52 6.46 8.60
C PHE A 181 -1.10 7.86 8.14
N LEU A 182 -1.46 8.27 6.93
CA LEU A 182 -0.94 9.50 6.29
C LEU A 182 -1.85 10.72 6.44
N GLY A 183 -2.75 10.73 7.42
CA GLY A 183 -3.59 11.89 7.74
C GLY A 183 -4.72 12.17 6.74
N GLY A 184 -5.20 11.15 6.04
CA GLY A 184 -6.40 11.23 5.19
C GLY A 184 -6.33 12.38 4.19
N TRP A 185 -7.32 13.27 4.26
CA TRP A 185 -7.44 14.45 3.40
C TRP A 185 -6.63 15.68 3.88
N HIS A 186 -6.02 15.63 5.06
CA HIS A 186 -5.24 16.76 5.59
C HIS A 186 -3.95 16.98 4.79
N THR A 187 -3.64 18.23 4.47
CA THR A 187 -2.46 18.57 3.64
C THR A 187 -1.13 18.35 4.39
N GLY A 188 -1.12 18.43 5.72
CA GLY A 188 0.08 18.28 6.56
C GLY A 188 1.03 19.49 6.54
N PHE A 189 0.98 20.33 5.51
CA PHE A 189 1.71 21.60 5.43
C PHE A 189 0.96 22.79 6.03
N LEU A 190 -0.36 22.66 6.17
CA LEU A 190 -1.20 23.70 6.74
C LEU A 190 -1.50 23.37 8.21
N PRO A 191 -1.37 24.35 9.14
CA PRO A 191 -1.70 24.14 10.54
C PRO A 191 -3.21 24.09 10.79
N PHE A 192 -4.02 24.55 9.83
CA PHE A 192 -5.47 24.64 9.93
C PHE A 192 -6.15 23.76 8.89
N GLU A 193 -7.42 23.42 9.15
CA GLU A 193 -8.22 22.62 8.23
C GLU A 193 -8.86 23.52 7.15
N PRO A 194 -8.57 23.32 5.85
CA PRO A 194 -9.10 24.14 4.77
C PRO A 194 -10.64 24.16 4.71
N SER A 195 -11.31 23.08 5.11
CA SER A 195 -12.76 22.95 5.12
C SER A 195 -13.45 23.60 6.32
N ALA A 196 -12.70 24.21 7.25
CA ALA A 196 -13.31 24.94 8.35
C ALA A 196 -14.09 26.18 7.82
N PRO A 197 -15.28 26.49 8.37
CA PRO A 197 -16.12 27.60 7.90
C PRO A 197 -15.41 28.97 7.92
N GLU A 198 -14.43 29.12 8.80
CA GLU A 198 -13.63 30.32 9.04
C GLU A 198 -12.49 30.54 8.03
N HIS A 199 -12.25 29.59 7.12
CA HIS A 199 -11.17 29.67 6.14
C HIS A 199 -11.72 29.73 4.71
N LEU A 200 -11.67 28.63 3.97
CA LEU A 200 -12.02 28.59 2.54
C LEU A 200 -13.49 28.24 2.30
N GLY A 201 -14.26 27.98 3.37
CA GLY A 201 -15.65 27.53 3.31
C GLY A 201 -15.78 26.06 2.91
N PHE A 202 -16.98 25.50 3.14
CA PHE A 202 -17.23 24.06 2.99
C PHE A 202 -16.86 23.52 1.60
N TRP A 203 -17.29 24.21 0.53
CA TRP A 203 -17.12 23.69 -0.84
C TRP A 203 -15.67 23.75 -1.33
N LEU A 204 -15.00 24.90 -1.19
CA LEU A 204 -13.63 25.06 -1.69
C LEU A 204 -12.61 24.32 -0.83
N GLY A 205 -12.80 24.31 0.49
CA GLY A 205 -11.97 23.53 1.41
C GLY A 205 -12.11 22.03 1.17
N ASN A 206 -13.33 21.52 0.97
CA ASN A 206 -13.52 20.10 0.67
C ASN A 206 -13.01 19.70 -0.72
N LEU A 207 -13.02 20.59 -1.70
CA LEU A 207 -12.39 20.33 -3.00
C LEU A 207 -10.89 20.15 -2.86
N LEU A 208 -10.22 20.99 -2.05
CA LEU A 208 -8.80 20.85 -1.78
C LEU A 208 -8.50 19.55 -1.02
N ASN A 209 -9.30 19.23 0.00
CA ASN A 209 -9.22 17.97 0.75
C ASN A 209 -9.35 16.74 -0.16
N LEU A 210 -10.31 16.76 -1.09
CA LEU A 210 -10.48 15.72 -2.10
C LEU A 210 -9.23 15.57 -2.99
N ILE A 211 -8.71 16.69 -3.51
CA ILE A 211 -7.52 16.68 -4.37
C ILE A 211 -6.31 16.12 -3.62
N VAL A 212 -6.11 16.53 -2.36
CA VAL A 212 -5.02 16.03 -1.52
C VAL A 212 -5.18 14.55 -1.23
N PHE A 213 -6.38 14.12 -0.85
CA PHE A 213 -6.66 12.71 -0.56
C PHE A 213 -6.44 11.83 -1.79
N VAL A 214 -7.04 12.19 -2.93
CA VAL A 214 -6.85 11.49 -4.20
C VAL A 214 -5.39 11.53 -4.64
N GLY A 215 -4.70 12.65 -4.44
CA GLY A 215 -3.27 12.80 -4.71
C GLY A 215 -2.42 11.83 -3.88
N LYS A 216 -2.68 11.69 -2.58
CA LYS A 216 -1.99 10.72 -1.71
C LYS A 216 -2.26 9.28 -2.14
N CYS A 217 -3.51 8.95 -2.46
CA CYS A 217 -3.88 7.63 -2.98
C CYS A 217 -3.10 7.33 -4.27
N TRP A 218 -3.02 8.29 -5.19
CA TRP A 218 -2.24 8.16 -6.42
C TRP A 218 -0.74 8.01 -6.16
N VAL A 219 -0.17 8.76 -5.22
CA VAL A 219 1.24 8.58 -4.83
C VAL A 219 1.50 7.17 -4.32
N LEU A 220 0.61 6.62 -3.49
CA LEU A 220 0.75 5.25 -3.00
C LEU A 220 0.59 4.20 -4.11
N VAL A 221 -0.36 4.39 -5.03
CA VAL A 221 -0.50 3.56 -6.22
C VAL A 221 0.75 3.63 -7.10
N LEU A 222 1.33 4.84 -7.28
CA LEU A 222 2.60 5.02 -7.99
C LEU A 222 3.75 4.28 -7.30
N VAL A 223 3.80 4.28 -5.96
CA VAL A 223 4.78 3.48 -5.22
C VAL A 223 4.57 1.98 -5.47
N MET A 224 3.34 1.48 -5.48
CA MET A 224 3.06 0.07 -5.83
C MET A 224 3.54 -0.28 -7.25
N ILE A 225 3.33 0.62 -8.21
CA ILE A 225 3.79 0.45 -9.60
C ILE A 225 5.32 0.54 -9.68
N TRP A 226 5.94 1.43 -8.91
CA TRP A 226 7.39 1.56 -8.88
C TRP A 226 8.06 0.31 -8.28
N VAL A 227 7.48 -0.25 -7.22
CA VAL A 227 7.91 -1.52 -6.61
C VAL A 227 7.89 -2.65 -7.65
N ARG A 228 6.88 -2.70 -8.53
CA ARG A 228 6.78 -3.68 -9.63
C ARG A 228 8.00 -3.66 -10.57
N TRP A 229 8.59 -2.50 -10.83
CA TRP A 229 9.79 -2.40 -11.70
C TRP A 229 11.11 -2.51 -10.95
N SER A 230 11.08 -2.39 -9.63
CA SER A 230 12.30 -2.35 -8.80
C SER A 230 12.71 -3.75 -8.30
N PHE A 231 11.74 -4.62 -8.02
CA PHE A 231 12.00 -5.91 -7.40
C PHE A 231 11.81 -7.09 -8.36
N PRO A 232 12.66 -8.14 -8.25
CA PRO A 232 12.45 -9.37 -8.97
C PRO A 232 11.20 -10.10 -8.44
N ARG A 233 10.59 -10.92 -9.30
CA ARG A 233 9.45 -11.77 -8.93
C ARG A 233 9.87 -12.79 -7.88
N LEU A 234 9.01 -13.01 -6.88
CA LEU A 234 9.23 -14.01 -5.84
C LEU A 234 8.54 -15.33 -6.17
N ARG A 235 9.15 -16.45 -5.76
CA ARG A 235 8.53 -17.77 -5.86
C ARG A 235 7.46 -17.95 -4.78
N ILE A 236 6.42 -18.76 -5.06
CA ILE A 236 5.32 -19.01 -4.13
C ILE A 236 5.78 -19.41 -2.73
N ASP A 237 6.76 -20.30 -2.64
CA ASP A 237 7.29 -20.77 -1.35
C ASP A 237 7.88 -19.62 -0.52
N GLN A 238 8.57 -18.69 -1.18
CA GLN A 238 9.17 -17.52 -0.52
C GLN A 238 8.11 -16.52 -0.07
N VAL A 239 7.08 -16.30 -0.89
CA VAL A 239 5.95 -15.42 -0.56
C VAL A 239 5.23 -15.96 0.68
N MET A 240 4.88 -17.25 0.68
CA MET A 240 4.19 -17.88 1.82
C MET A 240 5.05 -17.91 3.08
N MET A 241 6.35 -18.22 2.96
CA MET A 241 7.27 -18.15 4.09
C MET A 241 7.42 -16.72 4.63
N THR A 242 7.47 -15.71 3.76
CA THR A 242 7.57 -14.31 4.21
C THR A 242 6.37 -13.90 5.04
N CYS A 243 5.16 -14.29 4.59
CA CYS A 243 3.93 -14.03 5.31
C CYS A 243 3.89 -14.73 6.68
N LEU A 244 4.02 -16.05 6.70
CA LEU A 244 3.80 -16.86 7.90
C LEU A 244 4.94 -16.76 8.91
N LYS A 245 6.18 -16.70 8.45
CA LYS A 245 7.36 -16.70 9.33
C LYS A 245 7.75 -15.31 9.82
N TYR A 246 7.47 -14.26 9.03
CA TYR A 246 7.92 -12.90 9.37
C TYR A 246 6.73 -11.96 9.61
N PHE A 247 5.87 -11.71 8.62
CA PHE A 247 4.84 -10.68 8.78
C PHE A 247 3.81 -11.01 9.87
N LEU A 248 3.38 -12.27 9.99
CA LEU A 248 2.41 -12.65 11.00
C LEU A 248 2.95 -12.46 12.44
N PRO A 249 4.10 -13.03 12.83
CA PRO A 249 4.67 -12.78 14.15
C PRO A 249 4.96 -11.30 14.43
N ILE A 250 5.51 -10.58 13.45
CA ILE A 250 5.82 -9.15 13.62
C ILE A 250 4.52 -8.37 13.84
N SER A 251 3.46 -8.64 13.08
CA SER A 251 2.17 -7.96 13.24
C SER A 251 1.56 -8.16 14.64
N CYS A 252 1.69 -9.36 15.22
CA CYS A 252 1.27 -9.62 16.60
C CYS A 252 2.09 -8.81 17.62
N VAL A 253 3.42 -8.75 17.44
CA VAL A 253 4.29 -7.94 18.31
C VAL A 253 3.96 -6.45 18.21
N LEU A 254 3.67 -5.95 17.01
CA LEU A 254 3.27 -4.55 16.81
C LEU A 254 1.96 -4.22 17.50
N LEU A 255 0.97 -5.12 17.44
CA LEU A 255 -0.31 -4.96 18.10
C LEU A 255 -0.17 -4.91 19.63
N VAL A 256 0.56 -5.86 20.21
CA VAL A 256 0.84 -5.84 21.66
C VAL A 256 1.67 -4.61 22.03
N GLY A 257 2.64 -4.25 21.19
CA GLY A 257 3.51 -3.10 21.37
C GLY A 257 2.75 -1.78 21.44
N VAL A 258 1.77 -1.55 20.56
CA VAL A 258 0.98 -0.31 20.58
C VAL A 258 0.11 -0.22 21.83
N CYS A 259 -0.49 -1.33 22.26
CA CYS A 259 -1.31 -1.37 23.48
C CYS A 259 -0.47 -1.07 24.73
N LEU A 260 0.72 -1.68 24.83
CA LEU A 260 1.63 -1.42 25.94
C LEU A 260 2.18 0.00 25.92
N TRP A 261 2.46 0.54 24.73
CA TRP A 261 2.94 1.91 24.57
C TRP A 261 1.93 2.91 25.10
N GLN A 262 0.65 2.78 24.74
CA GLN A 262 -0.42 3.67 25.20
C GLN A 262 -0.66 3.59 26.71
N LEU A 263 -0.42 2.42 27.33
CA LEU A 263 -0.63 2.23 28.76
C LEU A 263 0.54 2.71 29.62
N LEU A 264 1.79 2.48 29.17
CA LEU A 264 2.98 2.59 30.01
C LEU A 264 3.78 3.88 29.76
N VAL A 265 3.66 4.50 28.59
CA VAL A 265 4.59 5.57 28.18
C VAL A 265 4.05 6.94 28.60
N PRO A 266 4.85 7.75 29.32
CA PRO A 266 4.46 9.12 29.66
C PRO A 266 4.29 9.98 28.40
N ALA A 267 3.32 10.90 28.43
CA ALA A 267 2.99 11.77 27.29
C ALA A 267 4.19 12.57 26.73
N ILE A 268 5.14 12.95 27.60
CA ILE A 268 6.36 13.67 27.19
C ILE A 268 7.25 12.81 26.28
N VAL A 269 7.37 11.52 26.61
CA VAL A 269 8.18 10.56 25.83
C VAL A 269 7.49 10.27 24.50
N ALA A 270 6.17 10.09 24.50
CA ALA A 270 5.39 9.91 23.28
C ALA A 270 5.56 11.12 22.32
N LEU A 271 5.49 12.35 22.86
CA LEU A 271 5.68 13.56 22.07
C LEU A 271 7.10 13.69 21.52
N ALA A 272 8.12 13.39 22.32
CA ALA A 272 9.51 13.39 21.88
C ALA A 272 9.75 12.39 20.75
N VAL A 273 9.19 11.18 20.87
CA VAL A 273 9.30 10.12 19.87
C VAL A 273 8.57 10.50 18.59
N LYS A 274 7.38 11.10 18.69
CA LYS A 274 6.63 11.63 17.55
C LYS A 274 7.43 12.63 16.74
N TYR A 275 8.05 13.61 17.40
CA TYR A 275 8.90 14.59 16.72
C TYR A 275 10.20 13.97 16.18
N ALA A 276 10.82 13.05 16.92
CA ALA A 276 12.03 12.37 16.48
C ALA A 276 11.78 11.53 15.22
N LEU A 277 10.70 10.74 15.17
CA LEU A 277 10.35 9.91 14.03
C LEU A 277 10.05 10.75 12.79
N ALA A 278 9.24 11.78 12.94
CA ALA A 278 8.94 12.66 11.81
C ALA A 278 10.20 13.42 11.34
N PHE A 279 11.09 13.83 12.26
CA PHE A 279 12.34 14.49 11.88
C PHE A 279 13.24 13.53 11.09
N VAL A 280 13.42 12.30 11.59
CA VAL A 280 14.18 11.25 10.91
C VAL A 280 13.58 10.95 9.53
N SER A 281 12.26 10.80 9.42
CA SER A 281 11.60 10.48 8.16
C SER A 281 11.70 11.57 7.08
N VAL A 282 11.86 12.83 7.47
CA VAL A 282 11.99 13.96 6.52
C VAL A 282 13.46 14.24 6.25
N PHE A 283 14.29 14.25 7.29
CA PHE A 283 15.70 14.65 7.20
C PHE A 283 16.58 13.56 6.59
N VAL A 284 16.35 12.28 6.88
CA VAL A 284 17.17 11.18 6.33
C VAL A 284 17.01 11.08 4.81
N PRO A 285 15.79 11.06 4.22
CA PRO A 285 15.64 11.06 2.78
C PRO A 285 16.21 12.31 2.11
N LEU A 286 16.05 13.49 2.71
CA LEU A 286 16.64 14.73 2.19
C LEU A 286 18.17 14.70 2.22
N ALA A 287 18.77 14.17 3.29
CA ALA A 287 20.22 14.02 3.39
C ALA A 287 20.76 13.00 2.37
N VAL A 288 20.06 11.88 2.18
CA VAL A 288 20.38 10.89 1.15
C VAL A 288 20.25 11.50 -0.24
N PHE A 289 19.16 12.19 -0.53
CA PHE A 289 18.95 12.90 -1.79
C PHE A 289 20.07 13.93 -2.04
N ALA A 290 20.38 14.77 -1.06
CA ALA A 290 21.48 15.73 -1.14
C ALA A 290 22.85 15.04 -1.35
N SER A 291 23.08 13.87 -0.75
CA SER A 291 24.31 13.09 -0.94
C SER A 291 24.44 12.52 -2.36
N LEU A 292 23.31 12.13 -2.97
CA LEU A 292 23.28 11.68 -4.37
C LEU A 292 23.69 12.82 -5.32
N PHE A 293 23.18 14.04 -5.11
CA PHE A 293 23.57 15.21 -5.91
C PHE A 293 24.99 15.70 -5.62
N ARG A 294 25.53 15.50 -4.41
CA ARG A 294 26.95 15.76 -4.12
C ARG A 294 27.87 14.78 -4.84
N SER A 295 27.46 13.51 -5.00
CA SER A 295 28.23 12.52 -5.77
C SER A 295 28.20 12.81 -7.28
N ALA A 296 27.10 13.36 -7.80
CA ALA A 296 26.97 13.74 -9.21
C ALA A 296 27.86 14.94 -9.60
N GLY A 297 28.15 15.84 -8.66
CA GLY A 297 28.99 17.03 -8.91
C GLY A 297 30.51 16.81 -8.84
N THR A 298 30.97 15.65 -8.38
CA THR A 298 32.41 15.36 -8.17
C THR A 298 32.99 14.31 -9.11
N ALA A 299 32.16 13.65 -9.93
CA ALA A 299 32.63 12.80 -11.01
C ALA A 299 33.05 13.66 -12.21
N ALA A 300 34.20 14.34 -12.11
CA ALA A 300 34.92 14.74 -13.30
C ALA A 300 35.29 13.45 -14.05
N ALA A 301 34.65 13.21 -15.20
CA ALA A 301 34.99 12.09 -16.06
C ALA A 301 36.51 12.14 -16.34
N PRO A 302 37.28 11.06 -16.10
CA PRO A 302 38.66 11.00 -16.56
C PRO A 302 38.60 11.17 -18.08
N ALA A 303 39.24 12.24 -18.58
CA ALA A 303 39.28 12.54 -20.00
C ALA A 303 39.85 11.33 -20.77
N GLY A 304 38.99 10.62 -21.51
CA GLY A 304 39.41 9.59 -22.46
C GLY A 304 38.91 8.16 -22.23
N GLN A 305 38.08 7.86 -21.23
CA GLN A 305 37.44 6.54 -21.12
C GLN A 305 35.92 6.67 -21.12
N LEU A 306 35.26 6.01 -22.08
CA LEU A 306 33.80 5.92 -22.13
C LEU A 306 33.31 5.22 -20.84
N PRO A 307 32.28 5.75 -20.16
CA PRO A 307 31.79 5.13 -18.94
C PRO A 307 31.01 3.87 -19.31
N GLY A 308 31.45 2.72 -18.80
CA GLY A 308 30.71 1.49 -18.95
C GLY A 308 31.29 0.35 -18.14
N ALA A 309 30.40 -0.49 -17.61
CA ALA A 309 30.66 -1.86 -17.16
C ALA A 309 31.14 -2.80 -18.30
N TRP A 310 31.68 -2.22 -19.37
CA TRP A 310 32.21 -2.83 -20.59
C TRP A 310 33.61 -2.27 -20.90
N GLY A 311 34.39 -1.99 -19.85
CA GLY A 311 35.83 -1.73 -19.99
C GLY A 311 36.50 -3.00 -20.49
N GLY A 312 36.74 -3.05 -21.80
CA GLY A 312 37.38 -4.17 -22.47
C GLY A 312 38.72 -4.52 -21.84
N GLN A 313 38.99 -5.83 -21.75
CA GLN A 313 40.30 -6.36 -21.38
C GLN A 313 41.40 -5.69 -22.23
N PRO A 314 42.58 -5.38 -21.64
CA PRO A 314 43.67 -4.79 -22.39
C PRO A 314 44.10 -5.74 -23.51
N SER A 315 43.97 -5.30 -24.76
CA SER A 315 44.48 -6.01 -25.93
C SER A 315 46.01 -6.05 -25.86
N THR A 316 46.55 -7.21 -25.51
CA THR A 316 47.99 -7.52 -25.59
C THR A 316 48.38 -7.77 -27.04
N LEU A 317 48.49 -6.71 -27.83
CA LEU A 317 49.16 -6.76 -29.13
C LEU A 317 50.23 -5.66 -29.17
N SER A 318 51.36 -5.91 -28.49
CA SER A 318 52.62 -5.25 -28.79
C SER A 318 53.70 -6.28 -29.07
N GLY A 319 54.10 -6.36 -30.34
CA GLY A 319 55.46 -6.67 -30.80
C GLY A 319 56.14 -7.94 -30.26
N ARG A 320 56.02 -9.03 -31.02
CA ARG A 320 57.18 -9.93 -31.23
C ARG A 320 57.76 -9.64 -32.62
N ARG A 321 58.85 -8.87 -32.63
CA ARG A 321 60.02 -9.17 -33.46
C ARG A 321 61.05 -9.77 -32.51
#